data_AF-Q93CD0-F1
#
_entry.id   AF-Q93CD0-F1
#
_cell.length_a   1.000
_cell.length_b   1.000
_cell.length_c   1.000
_cell.angle_alpha   90.00
_cell.angle_beta   90.00
_cell.angle_gamma   90.00
#
_symmetry.space_group_name_H-M   'P 1'
#
loop_
_entity.id
_entity.type
_entity.pdbx_description
1 polymer ?
#
loop_
_entity_poly.entity_id
_entity_poly.type
_entity_poly.pdbx_seq_one_letter_code
_entity_poly.pdbx_strand_id
1 'polypeptide(L)' 'MAHKMGWKTRTPYAKRENGIVDIGANEFIKMAKILGYETNNLDIFFTNNVPRKERKNILKGGELNV' A
#
# COMPACT_ATOMS: atom_id res chain seq x y z
N MET A 1 -5.50 -9.36 -10.24
CA MET A 1 -4.82 -8.70 -9.10
C MET A 1 -3.77 -9.58 -8.43
N ALA A 2 -4.12 -10.80 -7.98
CA ALA A 2 -3.16 -11.68 -7.29
C ALA A 2 -1.83 -11.94 -8.03
N HIS A 3 -1.88 -12.30 -9.32
CA HIS A 3 -0.66 -12.48 -10.13
C HIS A 3 0.17 -11.21 -10.25
N LYS A 4 -0.46 -10.05 -10.44
CA LYS A 4 0.24 -8.75 -10.50
C LYS A 4 0.91 -8.38 -9.17
N MET A 5 0.37 -8.87 -8.05
CA MET A 5 1.00 -8.73 -6.73
C MET A 5 2.20 -9.66 -6.53
N GLY A 6 2.39 -10.66 -7.41
CA GLY A 6 3.42 -11.70 -7.28
C GLY A 6 2.95 -12.95 -6.54
N TRP A 7 1.65 -13.10 -6.28
CA TRP A 7 1.12 -14.31 -5.65
C TRP A 7 0.81 -15.40 -6.69
N LYS A 8 1.16 -16.64 -6.34
CA LYS A 8 0.94 -17.83 -7.18
C LYS A 8 -0.53 -18.24 -7.25
N THR A 9 -1.31 -17.93 -6.22
CA THR A 9 -2.74 -18.30 -6.12
C THR A 9 -3.60 -17.09 -5.81
N ARG A 10 -4.92 -17.20 -6.02
CA ARG A 10 -5.88 -16.13 -5.71
C ARG A 10 -6.09 -15.92 -4.20
N THR A 11 -5.87 -16.95 -3.39
CA THR A 11 -6.18 -16.97 -1.95
C THR A 11 -5.58 -15.81 -1.15
N PRO A 12 -4.30 -15.42 -1.32
CA PRO A 12 -3.71 -14.32 -0.55
C PRO A 12 -4.39 -12.97 -0.83
N TYR A 13 -4.78 -12.73 -2.09
CA TYR A 13 -5.52 -11.52 -2.46
C TYR A 13 -6.94 -11.56 -1.90
N ALA A 14 -7.66 -12.68 -2.06
CA ALA A 14 -9.04 -12.81 -1.59
C ALA A 14 -9.18 -12.60 -0.07
N LYS A 15 -8.21 -13.07 0.74
CA LYS A 15 -8.22 -12.82 2.18
C LYS A 15 -8.12 -11.33 2.53
N ARG A 16 -7.32 -10.57 1.78
CA ARG A 16 -7.14 -9.12 1.95
C ARG A 16 -8.36 -8.35 1.50
N GLU A 17 -8.90 -8.72 0.34
CA GLU A 17 -10.14 -8.15 -0.22
C GLU A 17 -11.33 -8.33 0.73
N ASN A 18 -11.42 -9.50 1.37
CA ASN A 18 -12.49 -9.81 2.33
C ASN A 18 -12.23 -9.29 3.76
N GLY A 19 -11.12 -8.58 4.01
CA GLY A 19 -10.77 -8.08 5.35
C GLY A 19 -10.42 -9.16 6.38
N ILE A 20 -10.12 -10.39 5.94
CA ILE A 20 -9.66 -11.48 6.82
C ILE A 20 -8.20 -11.27 7.22
N VAL A 21 -7.43 -10.64 6.33
CA VAL A 21 -6.03 -10.27 6.55
C VAL A 21 -5.87 -8.80 6.22
N ASP A 22 -5.28 -8.04 7.14
CA ASP A 22 -5.01 -6.62 6.93
C ASP A 22 -4.11 -6.38 5.72
N ILE A 23 -4.33 -5.25 5.05
CA ILE A 23 -3.47 -4.78 3.95
C ILE A 23 -2.40 -3.88 4.54
N GLY A 24 -1.13 -4.29 4.43
CA GLY A 24 0.00 -3.45 4.84
C GLY A 24 0.20 -2.24 3.91
N ALA A 25 0.86 -1.19 4.40
CA ALA A 25 1.14 0.03 3.61
C ALA A 25 1.88 -0.25 2.29
N ASN A 26 2.88 -1.13 2.31
CA ASN A 26 3.63 -1.50 1.09
C ASN A 26 2.75 -2.26 0.09
N GLU A 27 1.87 -3.13 0.59
CA GLU A 27 0.93 -3.88 -0.26
C GLU A 27 -0.09 -2.95 -0.88
N PHE A 28 -0.58 -1.99 -0.09
CA PHE A 28 -1.48 -0.93 -0.56
C PHE A 28 -0.85 -0.09 -1.66
N ILE A 29 0.37 0.41 -1.44
CA ILE A 29 1.13 1.20 -2.44
C ILE A 29 1.32 0.38 -3.72
N LYS A 30 1.69 -0.90 -3.61
CA LYS A 30 1.85 -1.78 -4.77
C LYS A 30 0.53 -2.00 -5.52
N MET A 31 -0.56 -2.22 -4.81
CA MET A 31 -1.90 -2.35 -5.41
C MET A 31 -2.33 -1.07 -6.12
N ALA A 32 -2.13 0.09 -5.49
CA ALA A 32 -2.42 1.39 -6.08
C ALA A 32 -1.62 1.64 -7.37
N LYS A 33 -0.32 1.35 -7.37
CA LYS A 33 0.53 1.43 -8.58
C LYS A 33 0.02 0.51 -9.69
N ILE A 34 -0.37 -0.72 -9.36
CA ILE A 34 -0.93 -1.68 -10.34
C ILE A 34 -2.25 -1.17 -10.95
N LEU A 35 -3.02 -0.40 -10.19
CA LEU A 35 -4.30 0.19 -10.62
C LEU A 35 -4.12 1.54 -11.35
N GLY A 36 -2.90 2.06 -11.45
CA GLY A 36 -2.60 3.31 -12.16
C GLY A 36 -2.66 4.57 -11.30
N TYR A 37 -2.65 4.44 -9.97
CA TYR A 37 -2.54 5.60 -9.08
C TYR A 37 -1.08 5.98 -8.86
N GLU A 38 -0.78 7.27 -9.03
CA GLU A 38 0.50 7.85 -8.63
C GLU A 38 0.60 7.99 -7.12
N THR A 39 1.83 7.97 -6.60
CA THR A 39 2.14 8.04 -5.17
C THR A 39 1.55 9.29 -4.51
N ASN A 40 1.50 10.40 -5.24
CA ASN A 40 0.98 11.69 -4.76
C ASN A 40 -0.53 11.62 -4.43
N ASN A 41 -1.26 10.68 -5.04
CA ASN A 41 -2.68 10.43 -4.75
C ASN A 41 -2.88 9.62 -3.47
N LEU A 42 -1.83 8.98 -2.95
CA LEU A 42 -1.88 8.12 -1.77
C LEU A 42 -1.50 8.87 -0.49
N ASP A 43 -0.93 10.06 -0.60
CA ASP A 43 -0.48 10.89 0.52
C ASP A 43 -1.61 11.18 1.52
N ILE A 44 -2.86 11.22 1.06
CA ILE A 44 -4.05 11.41 1.92
C ILE A 44 -4.17 10.33 3.01
N PHE A 45 -3.72 9.09 2.72
CA PHE A 45 -3.78 7.97 3.66
C PHE A 45 -2.65 8.01 4.69
N PHE A 46 -1.64 8.85 4.47
CA PHE A 46 -0.43 8.94 5.29
C PHE A 46 -0.25 10.31 5.98
N THR A 47 -1.17 11.25 5.77
CA THR A 47 -1.05 12.64 6.23
C THR A 47 -2.11 13.00 7.27
N ASN A 48 -3.34 13.35 6.86
CA ASN A 48 -4.29 14.12 7.68
C ASN A 48 -4.62 13.48 9.03
N ASN A 49 -4.85 12.16 9.07
CA ASN A 49 -5.27 11.43 10.28
C ASN A 49 -4.18 10.52 10.87
N VAL A 50 -2.94 10.65 10.41
CA VAL A 50 -1.82 9.84 10.90
C VAL A 50 -1.06 10.64 11.97
N PRO A 51 -0.79 10.08 13.17
CA PRO A 51 -0.01 10.78 14.20
C PRO A 51 1.37 11.21 13.70
N ARG A 52 1.84 12.41 14.11
CA ARG A 52 3.12 13.00 13.61
C ARG A 52 4.34 12.08 13.79
N LYS A 53 4.32 11.22 14.82
CA LYS A 53 5.37 10.22 15.08
C LYS A 53 5.47 9.16 13.96
N GLU A 54 4.33 8.76 13.39
CA GLU A 54 4.25 7.75 12.33
C GLU A 54 4.57 8.34 10.94
N ARG A 55 4.35 9.65 10.74
CA ARG A 55 4.68 10.35 9.49
C ARG A 55 6.18 10.40 9.18
N LYS A 56 7.04 10.42 10.21
CA LYS A 56 8.51 10.60 10.06
C LYS A 56 9.22 9.46 9.34
N ASN A 57 8.66 8.25 9.38
CA ASN A 57 9.24 7.10 8.68
C ASN A 57 8.90 7.10 7.17
N ILE A 58 7.90 7.89 6.76
CA ILE A 58 7.43 7.97 5.38
C ILE A 58 8.22 9.05 4.61
N LEU A 59 8.63 10.12 5.30
CA LEU A 59 9.33 11.28 4.71
C LEU A 59 10.86 11.25 4.82
N LYS A 60 11.44 10.27 5.53
CA LYS A 60 12.91 10.08 5.59
C LYS A 60 13.48 9.26 4.41
N GLY A 61 12.62 8.65 3.59
CA GLY A 61 13.00 8.07 2.32
C GLY A 61 12.52 8.97 1.19
N GLY A 62 13.32 9.98 0.83
CA GLY A 62 13.12 10.79 -0.38
C GLY A 62 13.20 10.00 -1.69
N GLU A 63 13.25 8.67 -1.62
CA GLU A 63 13.01 7.74 -2.71
C GLU A 63 12.07 6.67 -2.16
N LEU A 64 10.82 6.65 -2.65
CA LEU A 64 10.03 5.42 -2.69
C LEU A 64 10.77 4.47 -3.64
N ASN A 65 11.81 3.82 -3.13
CA ASN A 65 12.55 2.77 -3.83
C ASN A 65 11.58 1.63 -4.14
N VAL A 66 11.17 1.60 -5.41
CA VAL A 66 10.48 0.50 -6.09
C VAL A 66 11.46 -0.57 -6.51
#